data_AF-A0AAV5AS63-F1
#
_entry.id   AF-A0AAV5AS63-F1
#
_cell.length_a   1.000
_cell.length_b   1.000
_cell.length_c   1.000
_cell.angle_alpha   90.00
_cell.angle_beta   90.00
_cell.angle_gamma   90.00
#
_symmetry.space_group_name_H-M   'P 1'
#
loop_
_entity.id
_entity.type
_entity.pdbx_description
1 polymer ?
#
loop_
_entity_poly.entity_id
_entity_poly.type
_entity_poly.pdbx_seq_one_letter_code
_entity_poly.pdbx_strand_id
1 'polypeptide(L)'
;MLYQVPISVLTPYVETLLQQRDLHTFPDISKRLKTPGARIKTCTIKQFSVCDAIFYKYRTCKNPKDKKLYARQLVASLYTLKSGFDTLNLPKVAEITDKINEKLRCQIIFTFLCVREYITERYLKIFPKAKKEDEALKPNFRSQKYVSFSKVIYSMAMDERQPLGNLHQCNDTLVYDFLDMLQESIIRNEKTSA
;
A
#
# COMPACT_ATOMS: atom_id res chain seq x y z
N MET A 1 -15.06 -28.19 3.22
CA MET A 1 -16.34 -27.57 3.62
C MET A 1 -16.07 -26.12 4.01
N LEU A 2 -16.58 -25.16 3.23
CA LEU A 2 -16.56 -23.74 3.61
C LEU A 2 -17.66 -23.53 4.66
N TYR A 3 -17.26 -23.27 5.90
CA TYR A 3 -18.20 -23.02 6.98
C TYR A 3 -19.08 -21.80 6.64
N GLN A 4 -20.39 -22.01 6.60
CA GLN A 4 -21.39 -20.94 6.61
C GLN A 4 -21.30 -20.24 7.97
N VAL A 5 -20.50 -19.18 8.05
CA VAL A 5 -20.42 -18.36 9.25
C VAL A 5 -21.68 -17.50 9.30
N PRO A 6 -22.51 -17.58 10.36
CA PRO A 6 -23.71 -16.75 10.49
C PRO A 6 -23.35 -15.27 10.44
N ILE A 7 -24.17 -14.45 9.77
CA ILE A 7 -23.96 -12.99 9.66
C ILE A 7 -23.85 -12.34 11.04
N SER A 8 -24.55 -12.86 12.05
CA SER A 8 -24.47 -12.42 13.46
C SER A 8 -23.04 -12.47 14.04
N VAL A 9 -22.19 -13.38 13.57
CA VAL A 9 -20.78 -13.49 13.98
C VAL A 9 -19.93 -12.39 13.32
N LEU A 10 -20.33 -11.92 12.14
CA LEU A 10 -19.68 -10.83 11.42
C LEU A 10 -20.12 -9.45 11.94
N THR A 11 -21.34 -9.36 12.49
CA THR A 11 -21.95 -8.12 13.01
C THR A 11 -21.01 -7.26 13.86
N PRO A 12 -20.35 -7.76 14.93
CA PRO A 12 -19.48 -6.91 15.78
C PRO A 12 -18.21 -6.41 15.06
N TYR A 13 -17.79 -7.05 13.97
CA TYR A 13 -16.69 -6.58 13.14
C TYR A 13 -17.16 -5.50 12.16
N VAL A 14 -18.35 -5.68 11.57
CA VAL A 14 -18.97 -4.77 10.60
C VAL A 14 -19.45 -3.48 11.27
N GLU A 15 -20.02 -3.54 12.48
CA GLU A 15 -20.46 -2.35 13.23
C GLU A 15 -19.31 -1.36 13.43
N THR A 16 -18.10 -1.84 13.70
CA THR A 16 -16.93 -0.96 13.80
C THR A 16 -16.53 -0.32 12.47
N LEU A 17 -16.72 -1.02 11.35
CA LEU A 17 -16.48 -0.47 10.01
C LEU A 17 -17.52 0.59 9.66
N LEU A 18 -18.77 0.38 10.05
CA LEU A 18 -19.87 1.33 9.85
C LEU A 18 -19.73 2.59 10.71
N GLN A 19 -19.08 2.49 11.88
CA GLN A 19 -18.76 3.64 12.73
C GLN A 19 -17.53 4.44 12.25
N GLN A 20 -16.70 3.89 11.36
CA GLN A 20 -15.59 4.61 10.77
C GLN A 20 -16.12 5.68 9.79
N ARG A 21 -16.11 6.94 10.23
CA ARG A 21 -16.51 8.10 9.39
C ARG A 21 -15.63 8.29 8.14
N ASP A 22 -14.42 7.75 8.12
CA ASP A 22 -13.50 7.81 6.98
C ASP A 22 -12.65 6.52 6.89
N LEU A 23 -12.77 5.83 5.75
CA LEU A 23 -12.04 4.59 5.44
C LEU A 23 -10.57 4.83 5.07
N HIS A 24 -10.19 6.08 4.81
CA HIS A 24 -8.87 6.44 4.31
C HIS A 24 -8.01 7.21 5.32
N THR A 25 -8.51 7.44 6.53
CA THR A 25 -7.78 8.11 7.60
C THR A 25 -7.27 7.07 8.60
N PHE A 26 -5.97 7.14 8.87
CA PHE A 26 -5.30 6.26 9.82
C PHE A 26 -5.53 6.76 11.25
N PRO A 27 -5.74 5.85 12.22
CA PRO A 27 -5.87 6.22 13.62
C PRO A 27 -4.54 6.78 14.18
N ASP A 28 -4.61 7.75 15.09
CA ASP A 28 -3.43 8.10 15.88
C ASP A 28 -3.21 7.06 16.99
N ILE A 29 -2.00 6.52 17.05
CA ILE A 29 -1.62 5.46 17.99
C ILE A 29 -0.60 5.92 19.03
N SER A 30 0.08 7.05 18.81
CA SER A 30 1.12 7.54 19.72
C SER A 30 1.60 8.94 19.36
N LYS A 31 1.76 9.82 20.38
CA LYS A 31 2.39 11.14 20.24
C LYS A 31 3.86 11.09 19.75
N ARG A 32 4.52 9.94 19.84
CA ARG A 32 5.92 9.74 19.41
C ARG A 32 6.04 9.38 17.93
N LEU A 33 4.96 8.88 17.33
CA LEU A 33 4.91 8.51 15.93
C LEU A 33 4.15 9.56 15.15
N LYS A 34 4.52 9.72 13.88
CA LYS A 34 3.74 10.50 12.92
C LYS A 34 2.79 9.55 12.22
N THR A 35 1.50 9.84 12.36
CA THR A 35 0.41 9.15 11.66
C THR A 35 0.51 9.42 10.15
N PRO A 36 0.32 8.41 9.28
CA PRO A 36 0.19 8.67 7.85
C PRO A 36 -0.94 9.67 7.60
N GLY A 37 -0.70 10.66 6.76
CA GLY A 37 -1.76 11.56 6.32
C GLY A 37 -2.90 10.79 5.64
N ALA A 38 -4.10 11.37 5.64
CA ALA A 38 -5.25 10.79 4.95
C ALA A 38 -4.89 10.38 3.52
N ARG A 39 -5.34 9.18 3.12
CA ARG A 39 -4.98 8.56 1.84
C ARG A 39 -3.48 8.49 1.59
N ILE A 40 -2.65 8.36 2.63
CA ILE A 40 -1.17 8.33 2.58
C ILE A 40 -0.51 9.54 1.87
N LYS A 41 -1.18 10.71 1.82
CA LYS A 41 -0.69 11.89 1.09
C LYS A 41 0.67 12.44 1.55
N THR A 42 1.07 12.10 2.77
CA THR A 42 2.34 12.54 3.37
C THR A 42 3.44 11.48 3.30
N CYS A 43 3.13 10.29 2.76
CA CYS A 43 4.11 9.21 2.63
C CYS A 43 4.94 9.43 1.37
N THR A 44 6.21 9.03 1.44
CA THR A 44 7.08 8.99 0.26
C THR A 44 6.83 7.74 -0.56
N ILE A 45 7.22 7.74 -1.84
CA ILE A 45 7.09 6.56 -2.69
C ILE A 45 7.94 5.39 -2.16
N LYS A 46 9.10 5.65 -1.56
CA LYS A 46 9.90 4.61 -0.89
C LYS A 46 9.13 3.95 0.24
N GLN A 47 8.48 4.74 1.09
CA GLN A 47 7.65 4.22 2.18
C GLN A 47 6.51 3.36 1.63
N PHE A 48 5.76 3.89 0.66
CA PHE A 48 4.67 3.16 0.04
C PHE A 48 5.12 1.86 -0.62
N SER A 49 6.26 1.87 -1.31
CA SER A 49 6.84 0.67 -1.92
C SER A 49 7.13 -0.42 -0.89
N VAL A 50 7.62 -0.06 0.29
CA VAL A 50 7.86 -1.02 1.39
C VAL A 50 6.54 -1.56 1.92
N CYS A 51 5.57 -0.69 2.19
CA CYS A 51 4.24 -1.07 2.66
C CYS A 51 3.53 -2.02 1.67
N ASP A 52 3.50 -1.69 0.38
CA ASP A 52 2.83 -2.48 -0.64
C ASP A 52 3.48 -3.87 -0.82
N ALA A 53 4.82 -3.94 -0.76
CA ALA A 53 5.53 -5.23 -0.81
C ALA A 53 5.23 -6.11 0.41
N ILE A 54 5.19 -5.53 1.62
CA ILE A 54 4.81 -6.27 2.84
C ILE A 54 3.34 -6.68 2.78
N PHE A 55 2.46 -5.80 2.29
CA PHE A 55 1.04 -6.10 2.13
C PHE A 55 0.80 -7.26 1.16
N TYR A 56 1.54 -7.31 0.05
CA TYR A 56 1.50 -8.45 -0.86
C TYR A 56 1.88 -9.76 -0.17
N LYS A 57 2.96 -9.76 0.64
CA LYS A 57 3.34 -10.93 1.46
C LYS A 57 2.27 -11.30 2.48
N TYR A 58 1.70 -10.31 3.17
CA TYR A 58 0.59 -10.51 4.12
C TYR A 58 -0.62 -11.18 3.47
N ARG A 59 -0.97 -10.76 2.24
CA ARG A 59 -2.12 -11.29 1.47
C ARG A 59 -1.89 -12.70 0.94
N THR A 60 -0.67 -13.01 0.50
CA THR A 60 -0.34 -14.30 -0.14
C THR A 60 0.17 -15.36 0.83
N CYS A 61 0.58 -14.96 2.05
CA CYS A 61 1.07 -15.86 3.07
C CYS A 61 -0.02 -16.83 3.57
N LYS A 62 0.30 -18.12 3.60
CA LYS A 62 -0.56 -19.18 4.13
C LYS A 62 -0.29 -19.50 5.60
N ASN A 63 0.94 -19.28 6.07
CA ASN A 63 1.34 -19.58 7.45
C ASN A 63 0.78 -18.52 8.42
N PRO A 64 -0.02 -18.89 9.43
CA PRO A 64 -0.58 -17.93 10.39
C PRO A 64 0.49 -17.13 11.16
N LYS A 65 1.62 -17.74 11.51
CA LYS A 65 2.70 -17.07 12.26
C LYS A 65 3.34 -15.96 11.42
N ASP A 66 3.70 -16.28 10.18
CA ASP A 66 4.29 -15.33 9.25
C ASP A 66 3.28 -14.23 8.86
N LYS A 67 2.00 -14.58 8.71
CA LYS A 67 0.94 -13.61 8.44
C LYS A 67 0.82 -12.58 9.57
N LYS A 68 0.90 -13.00 10.84
CA LYS A 68 0.92 -12.09 11.99
C LYS A 68 2.18 -11.22 12.01
N LEU A 69 3.33 -11.78 11.63
CA LEU A 69 4.57 -11.02 11.48
C LEU A 69 4.45 -9.94 10.40
N TYR A 70 3.95 -10.28 9.21
CA TYR A 70 3.74 -9.31 8.12
C TYR A 70 2.73 -8.23 8.49
N ALA A 71 1.69 -8.57 9.26
CA ALA A 71 0.76 -7.58 9.79
C ALA A 71 1.45 -6.55 10.69
N ARG A 72 2.34 -6.99 11.60
CA ARG A 72 3.13 -6.11 12.47
C ARG A 72 4.10 -5.25 11.67
N GLN A 73 4.81 -5.86 10.72
CA GLN A 73 5.76 -5.15 9.84
C GLN A 73 5.08 -4.08 8.98
N LEU A 74 3.88 -4.38 8.46
CA LEU A 74 3.10 -3.44 7.66
C LEU A 74 2.73 -2.20 8.48
N VAL A 75 2.20 -2.40 9.69
CA VAL A 75 1.87 -1.29 10.58
C VAL A 75 3.13 -0.48 10.94
N ALA A 76 4.23 -1.14 11.32
CA ALA A 76 5.48 -0.45 11.61
C ALA A 76 6.01 0.37 10.42
N SER A 77 5.77 -0.08 9.18
CA SER A 77 6.21 0.64 7.97
C SER A 77 5.31 1.82 7.59
N LEU A 78 4.05 1.81 8.03
CA LEU A 78 3.11 2.92 7.79
C LEU A 78 3.39 4.12 8.69
N TYR A 79 3.74 3.88 9.96
CA TYR A 79 4.05 4.96 10.89
C TYR A 79 5.53 5.31 10.83
N THR A 80 5.85 6.56 11.14
CA THR A 80 7.22 7.05 11.10
C THR A 80 7.60 7.73 12.41
N LEU A 81 8.89 7.81 12.71
CA LEU A 81 9.36 8.77 13.71
C LEU A 81 9.20 10.19 13.16
N LYS A 82 9.29 11.20 14.02
CA LYS A 82 9.18 12.61 13.59
C LYS A 82 10.23 13.02 12.54
N SER A 83 11.36 12.32 12.48
CA SER A 83 12.43 12.49 11.50
C SER A 83 12.09 11.99 10.09
N GLY A 84 10.94 11.33 9.90
CA GLY A 84 10.53 10.78 8.60
C GLY A 84 10.70 9.26 8.49
N PHE A 85 10.47 8.73 7.29
CA PHE A 85 10.56 7.30 7.02
C PHE A 85 12.01 6.86 6.80
N ASP A 86 12.45 5.89 7.59
CA ASP A 86 13.73 5.22 7.42
C ASP A 86 13.60 3.76 7.84
N THR A 87 14.02 2.86 6.95
CA THR A 87 14.01 1.41 7.17
C THR A 87 14.85 0.99 8.38
N LEU A 88 15.92 1.71 8.69
CA LEU A 88 16.77 1.42 9.85
C LEU A 88 16.07 1.72 11.19
N ASN A 89 15.07 2.60 11.18
CA ASN A 89 14.30 2.96 12.36
C ASN A 89 13.06 2.08 12.58
N LEU A 90 12.74 1.15 11.66
CA LEU A 90 11.59 0.25 11.80
C LEU A 90 11.57 -0.56 13.10
N PRO A 91 12.70 -1.07 13.64
CA PRO A 91 12.70 -1.75 14.93
C PRO A 91 12.22 -0.84 16.07
N LYS A 92 12.64 0.44 16.08
CA LYS A 92 12.23 1.43 17.08
C LYS A 92 10.76 1.79 16.96
N VAL A 93 10.23 1.86 15.72
CA VAL A 93 8.80 2.06 15.49
C VAL A 93 8.02 0.83 15.98
N ALA A 94 8.53 -0.38 15.73
CA ALA A 94 7.92 -1.64 16.15
C ALA A 94 7.76 -1.75 17.67
N GLU A 95 8.69 -1.24 18.47
CA GLU A 95 8.56 -1.19 19.94
C GLU A 95 7.29 -0.46 20.43
N ILE A 96 6.74 0.44 19.61
CA ILE A 96 5.49 1.16 19.88
C ILE A 96 4.32 0.44 19.19
N THR A 97 4.43 0.16 17.89
CA THR A 97 3.32 -0.40 17.11
C THR A 97 2.98 -1.83 17.51
N ASP A 98 3.91 -2.60 18.07
CA ASP A 98 3.65 -3.97 18.51
C ASP A 98 2.79 -4.06 19.77
N LYS A 99 2.71 -2.96 20.54
CA LYS A 99 1.89 -2.86 21.75
C LYS A 99 0.42 -2.59 21.44
N ILE A 100 0.06 -2.27 20.19
CA ILE A 100 -1.34 -2.06 19.82
C ILE A 100 -2.10 -3.38 19.82
N ASN A 101 -3.38 -3.32 20.17
CA ASN A 101 -4.25 -4.48 20.14
C ASN A 101 -4.53 -4.96 18.70
N GLU A 102 -4.96 -6.23 18.58
CA GLU A 102 -5.19 -6.85 17.27
C GLU A 102 -6.28 -6.13 16.46
N LYS A 103 -7.33 -5.63 17.13
CA LYS A 103 -8.44 -4.92 16.48
C LYS A 103 -7.96 -3.66 15.77
N LEU A 104 -7.14 -2.86 16.44
CA LEU A 104 -6.55 -1.63 15.89
C LEU A 104 -5.57 -1.95 14.75
N ARG A 105 -4.80 -3.04 14.87
CA ARG A 105 -3.93 -3.51 13.79
C ARG A 105 -4.74 -3.85 12.53
N CYS A 106 -5.82 -4.62 12.69
CA CYS A 106 -6.73 -4.97 11.60
C CYS A 106 -7.33 -3.72 10.96
N GLN A 107 -7.76 -2.73 11.76
CA GLN A 107 -8.28 -1.46 11.26
C GLN A 107 -7.25 -0.72 10.39
N ILE A 108 -6.00 -0.59 10.87
CA ILE A 108 -4.92 0.07 10.12
C ILE A 108 -4.65 -0.64 8.78
N ILE A 109 -4.59 -1.97 8.79
CA ILE A 109 -4.36 -2.77 7.58
C ILE A 109 -5.54 -2.62 6.61
N PHE A 110 -6.77 -2.60 7.11
CA PHE A 110 -7.96 -2.38 6.30
C PHE A 110 -7.97 -0.99 5.67
N THR A 111 -7.64 0.06 6.44
CA THR A 111 -7.46 1.42 5.91
C THR A 111 -6.41 1.44 4.80
N PHE A 112 -5.27 0.75 4.97
CA PHE A 112 -4.27 0.66 3.90
C PHE A 112 -4.81 -0.03 2.63
N LEU A 113 -5.59 -1.10 2.77
CA LEU A 113 -6.27 -1.75 1.65
C LEU A 113 -7.19 -0.76 0.92
N CYS A 114 -8.05 -0.03 1.64
CA CYS A 114 -8.96 0.96 1.04
C CYS A 114 -8.21 2.08 0.31
N VAL A 115 -7.09 2.55 0.87
CA VAL A 115 -6.24 3.55 0.23
C VAL A 115 -5.55 3.00 -1.02
N ARG A 116 -5.08 1.74 -0.98
CA ARG A 116 -4.49 1.07 -2.15
C ARG A 116 -5.51 0.92 -3.27
N GLU A 117 -6.75 0.53 -2.95
CA GLU A 117 -7.83 0.43 -3.92
C GLU A 117 -8.12 1.79 -4.58
N TYR A 118 -8.22 2.85 -3.76
CA TYR A 118 -8.37 4.22 -4.25
C TYR A 118 -7.24 4.64 -5.22
N ILE A 119 -5.99 4.31 -4.89
CA ILE A 119 -4.84 4.58 -5.77
C ILE A 119 -4.97 3.80 -7.08
N THR A 120 -5.32 2.52 -7.03
CA THR A 120 -5.48 1.70 -8.25
C THR A 120 -6.62 2.18 -9.14
N GLU A 121 -7.71 2.69 -8.56
CA GLU A 121 -8.82 3.26 -9.31
C GLU A 121 -8.50 4.61 -9.94
N ARG A 122 -7.69 5.43 -9.25
CA ARG A 122 -7.28 6.76 -9.74
C ARG A 122 -6.25 6.66 -10.88
N TYR A 123 -5.29 5.74 -10.78
CA TYR A 123 -4.14 5.66 -11.68
C TYR A 123 -4.26 4.50 -12.68
N LEU A 124 -5.34 4.47 -13.48
CA LEU A 124 -5.66 3.35 -14.38
C LEU A 124 -4.60 3.08 -15.45
N LYS A 125 -3.80 4.07 -15.83
CA LYS A 125 -2.68 3.88 -16.78
C LYS A 125 -1.52 3.11 -16.15
N ILE A 126 -1.31 3.29 -14.85
CA ILE A 126 -0.30 2.57 -14.07
C ILE A 126 -0.86 1.19 -13.65
N PHE A 127 -2.15 1.14 -13.31
CA PHE A 127 -2.87 -0.05 -12.87
C PHE A 127 -4.06 -0.34 -13.80
N PRO A 128 -3.80 -0.90 -15.00
CA PRO A 128 -4.87 -1.22 -15.94
C PRO A 128 -5.84 -2.24 -15.33
N LYS A 129 -7.14 -1.96 -15.45
CA LYS A 129 -8.18 -2.94 -15.13
C LYS A 129 -8.09 -4.11 -16.10
N ALA A 130 -8.32 -5.32 -15.59
CA ALA A 130 -8.50 -6.48 -16.46
C ALA A 130 -9.67 -6.21 -17.41
N LYS A 131 -9.50 -6.46 -18.71
CA LYS A 131 -10.58 -6.31 -19.69
C LYS A 131 -11.57 -7.47 -19.51
N LYS A 132 -12.88 -7.18 -19.50
CA LYS A 132 -13.95 -8.18 -19.35
C LYS A 132 -13.92 -9.28 -20.42
N GLU A 133 -13.36 -8.98 -21.59
CA GLU A 133 -13.21 -9.96 -22.69
C GLU A 133 -12.20 -11.08 -22.35
N ASP A 134 -11.26 -10.85 -21.43
CA ASP A 134 -10.31 -11.86 -20.95
C ASP A 134 -10.91 -12.80 -19.88
N GLU A 135 -12.06 -12.45 -19.28
CA GLU A 135 -12.72 -13.26 -18.25
C GLU A 135 -13.58 -14.39 -18.86
N ALA A 136 -14.03 -14.24 -20.10
CA ALA A 136 -15.00 -15.16 -20.72
C ALA A 136 -14.39 -16.41 -21.36
N LEU A 137 -13.07 -16.50 -21.57
CA LEU A 137 -12.51 -17.59 -22.40
C LEU A 137 -11.41 -18.45 -21.79
N LYS A 138 -10.75 -18.10 -20.69
CA LYS A 138 -9.79 -19.01 -20.02
C LYS A 138 -9.73 -18.72 -18.52
N PRO A 139 -9.70 -19.75 -17.64
CA PRO A 139 -9.27 -19.53 -16.26
C PRO A 139 -7.83 -19.00 -16.32
N ASN A 140 -7.67 -17.70 -16.10
CA ASN A 140 -6.38 -17.05 -16.21
C ASN A 140 -5.56 -17.39 -14.95
N PHE A 141 -4.94 -18.57 -14.95
CA PHE A 141 -4.01 -19.02 -13.90
C PHE A 141 -2.69 -18.24 -13.91
N ARG A 142 -2.51 -17.28 -14.84
CA ARG A 142 -1.43 -16.29 -14.74
C ARG A 142 -1.84 -15.27 -13.68
N SER A 143 -1.50 -15.56 -12.43
CA SER A 143 -1.38 -14.52 -11.41
C SER A 143 -0.59 -13.38 -12.02
N GLN A 144 -1.18 -12.19 -12.18
CA GLN A 144 -0.41 -11.01 -12.57
C GLN A 144 0.79 -10.91 -11.61
N LYS A 145 1.99 -11.15 -12.14
CA LYS A 145 3.21 -11.26 -11.33
C LYS A 145 3.38 -9.93 -10.63
N TYR A 146 3.43 -9.94 -9.30
CA TYR A 146 3.60 -8.72 -8.51
C TYR A 146 4.84 -7.95 -8.99
N VAL A 147 4.63 -6.74 -9.49
CA VAL A 147 5.71 -5.82 -9.83
C VAL A 147 5.92 -4.92 -8.63
N SER A 148 7.07 -5.06 -7.98
CA SER A 148 7.44 -4.21 -6.85
C SER A 148 7.65 -2.77 -7.32
N PHE A 149 7.06 -1.81 -6.59
CA PHE A 149 7.28 -0.38 -6.80
C PHE A 149 8.76 0.01 -6.81
N SER A 150 9.62 -0.70 -6.07
CA SER A 150 11.06 -0.45 -6.11
C SER A 150 11.63 -0.48 -7.52
N LYS A 151 11.21 -1.45 -8.36
CA LYS A 151 11.65 -1.55 -9.76
C LYS A 151 11.17 -0.37 -10.60
N VAL A 152 9.94 0.10 -10.33
CA VAL A 152 9.35 1.24 -11.02
C VAL A 152 10.09 2.54 -10.65
N ILE A 153 10.41 2.72 -9.35
CA ILE A 153 11.22 3.84 -8.86
C ILE A 153 12.60 3.84 -9.53
N TYR A 154 13.28 2.69 -9.58
CA TYR A 154 14.56 2.57 -10.27
C TYR A 154 14.45 2.94 -11.76
N SER A 155 13.41 2.46 -12.45
CA SER A 155 13.18 2.80 -13.86
C SER A 155 13.00 4.30 -14.07
N MET A 156 12.26 4.99 -13.20
CA MET A 156 12.09 6.45 -13.30
C MET A 156 13.37 7.23 -12.99
N ALA A 157 14.19 6.74 -12.06
CA ALA A 157 15.46 7.38 -11.72
C ALA A 157 16.55 7.19 -12.80
N MET A 158 16.42 6.13 -13.61
CA MET A 158 17.34 5.80 -14.70
C MET A 158 16.84 6.27 -16.07
N ASP A 159 15.65 6.87 -16.14
CA ASP A 159 15.13 7.51 -17.35
C ASP A 159 16.07 8.65 -17.78
N GLU A 160 16.36 8.77 -19.08
CA GLU A 160 17.28 9.80 -19.60
C GLU A 160 16.89 11.23 -19.19
N ARG A 161 15.58 11.48 -19.03
CA ARG A 161 15.06 12.79 -18.64
C ARG A 161 15.06 13.01 -17.13
N GLN A 162 15.21 11.96 -16.33
CA GLN A 162 15.19 11.97 -14.86
C GLN A 162 14.17 12.97 -14.28
N PRO A 163 12.86 12.80 -14.56
CA PRO A 163 11.85 13.83 -14.25
C PRO A 163 11.74 14.15 -12.76
N LEU A 164 12.19 13.23 -11.90
CA LEU A 164 12.22 13.37 -10.44
C LEU A 164 13.66 13.41 -9.89
N GLY A 165 14.66 13.52 -10.78
CA GLY A 165 16.08 13.54 -10.45
C GLY A 165 16.65 12.15 -10.17
N ASN A 166 17.65 12.12 -9.28
CA ASN A 166 18.37 10.89 -8.94
C ASN A 166 17.55 9.95 -8.04
N LEU A 167 18.07 8.75 -7.79
CA LEU A 167 17.37 7.74 -6.99
C LEU A 167 16.99 8.20 -5.58
N HIS A 168 17.81 9.03 -4.93
CA HIS A 168 17.51 9.53 -3.59
C HIS A 168 16.32 10.49 -3.63
N GLN A 169 16.33 11.42 -4.59
CA GLN A 169 15.22 12.36 -4.81
C GLN A 169 13.93 11.61 -5.16
N CYS A 170 13.99 10.65 -6.10
CA CYS A 170 12.86 9.80 -6.44
C CYS A 170 12.28 9.08 -5.22
N ASN A 171 13.13 8.53 -4.34
CA ASN A 171 12.68 7.83 -3.14
C ASN A 171 11.94 8.73 -2.14
N ASP A 172 12.33 10.01 -2.06
CA ASP A 172 11.79 10.97 -1.11
C ASP A 172 10.59 11.76 -1.64
N THR A 173 10.31 11.67 -2.95
CA THR A 173 9.09 12.21 -3.55
C THR A 173 7.84 11.60 -2.91
N LEU A 174 6.81 12.44 -2.71
CA LEU A 174 5.51 11.99 -2.20
C LEU A 174 4.85 11.02 -3.18
N VAL A 175 4.05 10.09 -2.64
CA VAL A 175 3.41 9.04 -3.44
C VAL A 175 2.61 9.58 -4.62
N TYR A 176 1.76 10.60 -4.40
CA TYR A 176 0.90 11.13 -5.46
C TYR A 176 1.69 11.88 -6.52
N ASP A 177 2.66 12.71 -6.12
CA ASP A 177 3.52 13.42 -7.07
C ASP A 177 4.31 12.44 -7.95
N PHE A 178 4.82 11.36 -7.35
CA PHE A 178 5.50 10.30 -8.09
C PHE A 178 4.55 9.61 -9.09
N LEU A 179 3.35 9.22 -8.65
CA LEU A 179 2.37 8.53 -9.50
C LEU A 179 1.84 9.43 -10.62
N ASP A 180 1.61 10.71 -10.36
CA ASP A 180 1.21 11.69 -11.38
C ASP A 180 2.30 11.81 -12.45
N MET A 181 3.58 11.91 -12.05
CA MET A 181 4.71 11.95 -12.99
C MET A 181 4.89 10.65 -13.77
N LEU A 182 4.72 9.50 -13.12
CA LEU A 182 4.78 8.20 -13.79
C LEU A 182 3.68 8.06 -14.85
N GLN A 183 2.45 8.47 -14.52
CA GLN A 183 1.33 8.44 -15.46
C GLN A 183 1.59 9.34 -16.68
N GLU A 184 2.09 10.55 -16.46
CA GLU A 184 2.47 11.46 -17.54
C GLU A 184 3.59 10.88 -18.42
N SER A 185 4.59 10.23 -17.81
CA SER A 185 5.66 9.55 -18.57
C SER A 185 5.11 8.44 -19.46
N ILE A 186 4.20 7.60 -18.94
CA ILE A 186 3.53 6.55 -19.73
C ILE A 186 2.76 7.15 -20.90
N ILE A 187 1.96 8.20 -20.68
CA ILE A 187 1.17 8.86 -21.73
C ILE A 187 2.08 9.45 -22.82
N ARG A 188 3.23 10.04 -22.45
CA ARG A 188 4.19 10.60 -23.42
C ARG A 188 4.86 9.51 -24.26
N ASN A 189 5.23 8.39 -23.64
CA ASN A 189 5.85 7.27 -24.35
C ASN A 189 4.86 6.61 -25.32
N GLU A 190 3.59 6.49 -24.93
CA GLU A 190 2.50 6.06 -25.84
C GLU A 190 2.39 6.99 -27.06
N LYS A 191 2.46 8.32 -26.88
CA LYS A 191 2.38 9.30 -27.97
C LYS A 191 3.60 9.33 -28.90
N THR A 192 4.77 8.96 -28.40
CA THR A 192 6.02 8.98 -29.18
C THR A 192 6.23 7.67 -29.96
N SER A 193 5.54 6.60 -29.55
CA SER A 193 5.62 5.27 -30.17
C SER A 193 4.50 5.01 -31.20
N ALA A 194 3.62 6.00 -31.42
CA ALA A 194 2.54 5.99 -32.40
C ALA A 194 2.87 6.94 -33.55
#